data_AF-A0A5K0W2P9-F1
#
_entry.id   AF-A0A5K0W2P9-F1
#
_cell.length_a   1.000
_cell.length_b   1.000
_cell.length_c   1.000
_cell.angle_alpha   90.00
_cell.angle_beta   90.00
_cell.angle_gamma   90.00
#
_symmetry.space_group_name_H-M   'P 1'
#
loop_
_entity.id
_entity.type
_entity.pdbx_description
1 polymer ?
#
loop_
_entity_poly.entity_id
_entity_poly.type
_entity_poly.pdbx_seq_one_letter_code
_entity_poly.pdbx_strand_id
1 'polypeptide(L)'
;MAKVGPKGSAYRLKKTAFDLLGMGDIIDQDAWGYIRKYLRLKSTFMYYDFDKVITAAPADEREGLTNLANRLFDNVEKASTINHLKQHYQKILS
;
A
#
# COMPACT_ATOMS: atom_id res chain seq x y z
N MET A 1 14.30 6.08 7.17
CA MET A 1 13.26 5.44 8.01
C MET A 1 13.89 4.94 9.31
N ALA A 2 13.15 4.94 10.42
CA ALA A 2 13.64 4.36 11.67
C ALA A 2 13.92 2.86 11.51
N LYS A 3 15.12 2.42 11.92
CA LYS A 3 15.53 1.01 11.95
C LYS A 3 14.79 0.30 13.09
N VAL A 4 13.67 -0.35 12.80
CA VAL A 4 12.81 -1.03 13.80
C VAL A 4 12.95 -2.56 13.80
N GLY A 5 13.83 -3.09 12.93
CA GLY A 5 14.03 -4.53 12.74
C GLY A 5 12.80 -5.26 12.16
N PRO A 6 12.91 -6.58 11.90
CA PRO A 6 11.84 -7.35 11.25
C PRO A 6 10.51 -7.35 12.01
N LYS A 7 10.54 -7.46 13.35
CA LYS A 7 9.33 -7.42 14.19
C LYS A 7 8.62 -6.06 14.10
N GLY A 8 9.37 -4.96 14.15
CA GLY A 8 8.82 -3.62 14.00
C GLY A 8 8.28 -3.36 12.59
N SER A 9 8.97 -3.87 11.57
CA SER A 9 8.51 -3.79 10.18
C SER A 9 7.20 -4.55 9.98
N ALA A 10 7.08 -5.78 10.52
CA ALA A 10 5.83 -6.54 10.49
C ALA A 10 4.68 -5.81 11.22
N TYR A 11 4.96 -5.15 12.35
CA TYR A 11 3.97 -4.32 13.04
C TYR A 11 3.51 -3.13 12.18
N ARG A 12 4.44 -2.41 11.53
CA ARG A 12 4.10 -1.30 10.63
C ARG A 12 3.29 -1.75 9.42
N LEU A 13 3.57 -2.92 8.86
CA LEU A 13 2.78 -3.51 7.78
C LEU A 13 1.34 -3.80 8.25
N LYS A 14 1.17 -4.47 9.39
CA LYS A 14 -0.16 -4.76 9.96
C LYS A 14 -0.95 -3.49 10.24
N LYS A 15 -0.31 -2.47 10.84
CA LYS A 15 -0.94 -1.18 11.11
C LYS A 15 -1.35 -0.49 9.80
N THR A 16 -0.49 -0.48 8.80
CA THR A 16 -0.80 0.14 7.51
C THR A 16 -1.93 -0.59 6.80
N ALA A 17 -1.99 -1.92 6.87
CA ALA A 17 -3.10 -2.70 6.33
C ALA A 17 -4.43 -2.36 7.03
N PHE A 18 -4.42 -2.21 8.35
CA PHE A 18 -5.60 -1.77 9.10
C PHE A 18 -6.04 -0.35 8.70
N ASP A 19 -5.09 0.59 8.62
CA ASP A 19 -5.38 1.96 8.16
C ASP A 19 -6.02 1.95 6.76
N LEU A 20 -5.54 1.09 5.84
CA LEU A 20 -6.07 0.97 4.48
C LEU A 20 -7.49 0.38 4.44
N LEU A 21 -7.80 -0.60 5.29
CA LEU A 21 -9.16 -1.15 5.39
C LEU A 21 -10.15 -0.08 5.87
N GLY A 22 -9.75 0.76 6.84
CA GLY A 22 -10.54 1.90 7.30
C GLY A 22 -10.71 3.00 6.26
N MET A 23 -9.98 2.97 5.14
CA MET A 23 -10.17 3.94 4.05
C MET A 23 -11.36 3.62 3.14
N GLY A 24 -11.94 2.42 3.25
CA GLY A 24 -13.17 2.08 2.53
C GLY A 24 -14.29 3.10 2.81
N ASP A 25 -14.43 3.51 4.07
CA ASP A 25 -15.50 4.39 4.52
C ASP A 25 -15.39 5.85 4.04
N ILE A 26 -14.19 6.27 3.60
CA ILE A 26 -13.94 7.64 3.09
C ILE A 26 -13.96 7.71 1.55
N ILE A 27 -13.96 6.58 0.86
CA ILE A 27 -14.05 6.52 -0.60
C ILE A 27 -15.36 7.15 -1.09
N ASP A 28 -16.45 6.94 -0.34
CA ASP A 28 -17.78 7.46 -0.67
C ASP A 28 -17.90 8.99 -0.51
N GLN A 29 -16.89 9.64 0.09
CA GLN A 29 -16.84 11.08 0.32
C GLN A 29 -16.03 11.84 -0.76
N ASP A 30 -15.82 11.25 -1.93
CA ASP A 30 -14.99 11.79 -3.03
C ASP A 30 -13.53 12.10 -2.61
N ALA A 31 -13.03 11.41 -1.59
CA ALA A 31 -11.69 11.62 -1.03
C ALA A 31 -10.56 10.97 -1.84
N TRP A 32 -10.77 10.64 -3.12
CA TRP A 32 -9.83 9.92 -3.98
C TRP A 32 -8.45 10.59 -4.10
N GLY A 33 -8.43 11.92 -4.07
CA GLY A 33 -7.18 12.69 -4.07
C GLY A 33 -6.33 12.46 -2.81
N TYR A 34 -6.97 12.34 -1.64
CA TYR A 34 -6.32 12.01 -0.38
C TYR A 34 -5.82 10.57 -0.37
N ILE A 35 -6.67 9.63 -0.77
CA ILE A 35 -6.35 8.19 -0.81
C ILE A 35 -5.10 7.94 -1.67
N ARG A 36 -4.99 8.57 -2.84
CA ARG A 36 -3.78 8.46 -3.66
C ARG A 36 -2.52 9.00 -2.98
N LYS A 37 -2.60 10.18 -2.35
CA LYS A 37 -1.45 10.76 -1.64
C LYS A 37 -1.01 9.85 -0.50
N TYR A 38 -1.98 9.30 0.23
CA TYR A 38 -1.74 8.35 1.30
C TYR A 38 -1.09 7.06 0.80
N LEU A 39 -1.68 6.43 -0.23
CA LEU A 39 -1.15 5.23 -0.86
C LEU A 39 0.29 5.46 -1.33
N ARG A 40 0.55 6.51 -2.11
CA ARG A 40 1.91 6.82 -2.60
C ARG A 40 2.91 6.96 -1.46
N LEU A 41 2.55 7.67 -0.39
CA LEU A 41 3.41 7.83 0.77
C LEU A 41 3.68 6.48 1.42
N LYS A 42 2.63 5.73 1.79
CA LYS A 42 2.74 4.48 2.55
C LYS A 42 3.41 3.36 1.76
N SER A 43 3.22 3.29 0.43
CA SER A 43 3.85 2.29 -0.44
C SER A 43 5.37 2.28 -0.30
N THR A 44 6.00 3.47 -0.26
CA THR A 44 7.44 3.56 -0.07
C THR A 44 7.87 2.95 1.27
N PHE A 45 7.14 3.22 2.35
CA PHE A 45 7.46 2.65 3.66
C PHE A 45 7.21 1.13 3.70
N MET A 46 6.10 0.67 3.11
CA MET A 46 5.77 -0.74 3.03
C MET A 46 6.83 -1.51 2.24
N TYR A 47 7.41 -0.94 1.18
CA TYR A 47 8.45 -1.61 0.39
C TYR A 47 9.66 -1.98 1.26
N TYR A 48 10.18 -1.02 2.02
CA TYR A 48 11.29 -1.27 2.94
C TYR A 48 10.92 -2.22 4.08
N ASP A 49 9.67 -2.19 4.56
CA ASP A 49 9.21 -3.09 5.61
C ASP A 49 9.04 -4.53 5.11
N PHE A 50 8.51 -4.72 3.90
CA PHE A 50 8.45 -6.03 3.25
C PHE A 50 9.85 -6.59 2.98
N ASP A 51 10.78 -5.79 2.45
CA ASP A 51 12.18 -6.20 2.26
C ASP A 51 12.78 -6.77 3.56
N LYS A 52 12.58 -6.06 4.68
CA LYS A 52 13.11 -6.46 5.99
C LYS A 52 12.46 -7.73 6.52
N VAL A 53 11.14 -7.89 6.35
CA VAL A 53 10.40 -9.08 6.79
C VAL A 53 10.77 -10.28 5.94
N ILE A 54 10.79 -10.14 4.61
CA ILE A 54 11.15 -11.21 3.67
C ILE A 54 12.58 -11.68 3.90
N THR A 55 13.54 -10.74 4.00
CA THR A 55 14.95 -11.09 4.22
C THR A 55 15.14 -11.89 5.52
N ALA A 56 14.38 -11.54 6.57
CA ALA A 56 14.46 -12.21 7.87
C ALA A 56 13.65 -13.52 7.97
N ALA A 57 12.82 -13.84 6.97
CA ALA A 57 11.97 -15.02 7.00
C ALA A 57 12.74 -16.31 6.68
N PRO A 58 12.27 -17.47 7.19
CA PRO A 58 12.69 -18.80 6.75
C PRO A 58 12.60 -18.95 5.22
N ALA A 59 13.48 -19.76 4.63
CA ALA A 59 13.60 -19.87 3.17
C ALA A 59 12.30 -20.34 2.48
N ASP A 60 11.58 -21.24 3.14
CA ASP A 60 10.28 -21.79 2.72
C ASP A 60 9.13 -20.78 2.80
N GLU A 61 9.25 -19.72 3.62
CA GLU A 61 8.24 -18.67 3.74
C GLU A 61 8.49 -17.48 2.77
N ARG A 62 9.74 -17.30 2.31
CA ARG A 62 10.15 -16.13 1.52
C ARG A 62 9.37 -15.96 0.22
N GLU A 63 9.10 -17.05 -0.50
CA GLU A 63 8.36 -17.01 -1.75
C GLU A 63 6.91 -16.53 -1.52
N GLY A 64 6.24 -17.09 -0.51
CA GLY A 64 4.87 -16.70 -0.16
C GLY A 64 4.77 -15.22 0.22
N LEU A 65 5.72 -14.71 1.03
CA LEU A 65 5.77 -13.31 1.42
C LEU A 65 6.09 -12.38 0.23
N THR A 66 6.96 -12.82 -0.69
CA THR A 66 7.30 -12.06 -1.91
C THR A 66 6.08 -11.96 -2.83
N ASN A 67 5.36 -13.07 -3.04
CA ASN A 67 4.14 -13.09 -3.84
C ASN A 67 3.03 -12.21 -3.23
N LEU A 68 2.92 -12.20 -1.90
CA LEU A 68 2.00 -11.30 -1.20
C LEU A 68 2.37 -9.82 -1.43
N ALA A 69 3.65 -9.48 -1.29
CA ALA A 69 4.14 -8.11 -1.51
C ALA A 69 3.87 -7.65 -2.96
N ASN A 70 4.22 -8.48 -3.94
CA ASN A 70 3.98 -8.18 -5.36
C ASN A 70 2.51 -7.91 -5.65
N ARG A 71 1.62 -8.82 -5.21
CA ARG A 71 0.17 -8.65 -5.38
C ARG A 71 -0.36 -7.37 -4.74
N LEU A 72 0.16 -6.99 -3.57
CA LEU A 72 -0.21 -5.75 -2.91
C LEU A 72 0.19 -4.53 -3.76
N PHE A 73 1.44 -4.48 -4.21
CA PHE A 73 1.94 -3.34 -4.99
C PHE A 73 1.26 -3.23 -6.36
N ASP A 74 1.00 -4.34 -7.02
CA ASP A 74 0.21 -4.37 -8.27
C ASP A 74 -1.18 -3.75 -8.07
N ASN A 75 -1.84 -4.07 -6.95
CA ASN A 75 -3.16 -3.52 -6.64
C ASN A 75 -3.10 -2.03 -6.30
N VAL A 76 -2.05 -1.57 -5.62
CA VAL A 76 -1.84 -0.14 -5.34
C VAL A 76 -1.59 0.65 -6.62
N GLU A 77 -0.84 0.10 -7.56
CA GLU A 77 -0.61 0.72 -8.87
C GLU A 77 -1.92 0.82 -9.67
N LYS A 78 -2.68 -0.28 -9.77
CA LYS A 78 -3.99 -0.30 -10.42
C LYS A 78 -4.96 0.72 -9.83
N ALA A 79 -5.05 0.80 -8.49
CA ALA A 79 -5.88 1.78 -7.81
C ALA A 79 -5.45 3.23 -8.10
N SER A 80 -4.15 3.48 -8.23
CA SER A 80 -3.62 4.80 -8.59
C SER A 80 -4.00 5.20 -10.02
N THR A 81 -3.90 4.26 -10.97
CA THR A 81 -4.26 4.46 -12.38
C THR A 81 -5.76 4.73 -12.57
N ILE A 82 -6.64 3.94 -11.93
CA ILE A 82 -8.10 4.14 -11.99
C ILE A 82 -8.47 5.55 -11.53
N ASN A 83 -7.86 6.01 -10.44
CA ASN A 83 -8.10 7.35 -9.92
C ASN A 83 -7.60 8.45 -10.87
N HIS A 84 -6.50 8.22 -11.59
CA HIS A 84 -6.03 9.18 -12.60
C HIS A 84 -7.05 9.32 -13.75
N LEU A 85 -7.56 8.20 -14.24
CA LEU A 85 -8.58 8.17 -15.29
C LEU A 85 -9.87 8.90 -14.85
N LYS A 86 -10.41 8.56 -13.66
CA LYS A 86 -11.64 9.21 -13.15
C LYS A 86 -11.53 10.72 -13.08
N GLN A 87 -10.40 11.24 -12.59
CA GLN A 87 -10.20 12.69 -12.51
C GLN A 87 -10.04 13.36 -13.87
N HIS A 88 -9.40 12.67 -14.82
CA HIS A 88 -9.31 13.16 -16.19
C HIS A 88 -10.72 13.27 -16.83
N TYR A 89 -11.56 12.25 -16.64
CA TYR A 89 -12.96 12.27 -17.10
C TYR A 89 -13.78 13.40 -16.46
N GLN A 90 -13.68 13.61 -15.14
CA GLN A 90 -14.40 14.70 -14.46
C GLN A 90 -14.00 16.08 -15.00
N LYS A 91 -12.73 16.31 -15.31
CA LYS A 91 -12.24 17.57 -15.91
C LYS A 91 -12.74 17.83 -17.32
N ILE A 92 -13.04 16.78 -18.10
CA ILE A 92 -13.57 16.92 -19.46
C ILE A 92 -15.05 17.33 -19.42
N LEU A 93 -15.79 16.89 -18.40
CA LEU A 93 -17.24 17.09 -18.29
C LEU A 93 -17.64 18.37 -17.51
N SER A 94 -16.68 19.08 -16.91
CA SER A 94 -16.85 20.34 -16.15
C SER A 94 -16.48 21.56 -16.98
#